data_AF-A0A434AUY1-F1
#
_entry.id   AF-A0A434AUY1-F1
#
_cell.length_a   1.000
_cell.length_b   1.000
_cell.length_c   1.000
_cell.angle_alpha   90.00
_cell.angle_beta   90.00
_cell.angle_gamma   90.00
#
_symmetry.space_group_name_H-M   'P 1'
#
loop_
_entity.id
_entity.type
_entity.pdbx_description
1 polymer ?
#
loop_
_entity_poly.entity_id
_entity_poly.type
_entity_poly.pdbx_seq_one_letter_code
_entity_poly.pdbx_strand_id
1 'polypeptide(L)'
;MAKLLNDGMSSQVHISNSNRHVRLCKQTKGTEVLVDAMTPKISTLKEKYAATLGQKENRDAAYDSLVFNDAVLDDQIRSTSDIAKQYDRENPGRPVHKLLFPDGGYTSVLRSSYAKKANTAEEIIERIKSLGEEHPLASQIIHLTESIAKVRSSITALQQANTNVRTAIANEEVAQANLRQQYEFNYLDAIKMFGKTFANRLFPQTVSKKKIEEDVTIIDA
;
A
#
# COMPACT_ATOMS: atom_id res chain seq x y z
N MET A 1 -35.37 5.79 11.34
CA MET A 1 -35.20 6.53 10.07
C MET A 1 -34.14 5.80 9.25
N ALA A 2 -34.25 5.80 7.91
CA ALA A 2 -33.27 5.17 7.03
C ALA A 2 -31.86 5.75 7.28
N LYS A 3 -30.85 4.88 7.34
CA LYS A 3 -29.44 5.29 7.42
C LYS A 3 -28.94 5.56 6.00
N LEU A 4 -28.70 6.83 5.69
CA LEU A 4 -28.03 7.24 4.46
C LEU A 4 -26.52 7.01 4.56
N LEU A 5 -25.91 6.81 3.41
CA LEU A 5 -24.47 6.65 3.24
C LEU A 5 -23.78 8.02 3.29
N ASN A 6 -22.59 8.09 3.87
CA ASN A 6 -21.82 9.34 3.97
C ASN A 6 -20.33 9.11 3.68
N ASP A 7 -19.61 10.19 3.36
CA ASP A 7 -18.19 10.12 2.93
C ASP A 7 -17.24 9.61 4.02
N GLY A 8 -17.63 9.74 5.30
CA GLY A 8 -16.86 9.21 6.42
C GLY A 8 -16.99 7.70 6.62
N MET A 9 -17.91 7.02 5.92
CA MET A 9 -18.05 5.57 6.00
C MET A 9 -17.06 4.85 5.09
N SER A 10 -16.46 3.77 5.56
CA SER A 10 -15.59 2.94 4.72
C SER A 10 -16.35 2.26 3.58
N SER A 11 -15.63 1.89 2.51
CA SER A 11 -16.18 1.12 1.38
C SER A 11 -16.88 -0.17 1.83
N GLN A 12 -16.34 -0.84 2.84
CA GLN A 12 -16.96 -2.03 3.43
C GLN A 12 -18.33 -1.73 4.06
N VAL A 13 -18.47 -0.59 4.74
CA VAL A 13 -19.75 -0.15 5.32
C VAL A 13 -20.74 0.21 4.19
N HIS A 14 -20.29 0.89 3.15
CA HIS A 14 -21.10 1.19 1.96
C HIS A 14 -21.62 -0.08 1.28
N ILE A 15 -20.75 -1.06 1.05
CA ILE A 15 -21.10 -2.36 0.48
C ILE A 15 -22.10 -3.09 1.39
N SER A 16 -21.86 -3.13 2.71
CA SER A 16 -22.72 -3.82 3.66
C SER A 16 -24.14 -3.25 3.71
N ASN A 17 -24.28 -1.93 3.82
CA ASN A 17 -25.57 -1.26 3.85
C ASN A 17 -26.31 -1.40 2.51
N SER A 18 -25.61 -1.28 1.38
CA SER A 18 -26.22 -1.42 0.06
C SER A 18 -26.69 -2.86 -0.21
N ASN A 19 -25.92 -3.87 0.20
CA ASN A 19 -26.37 -5.26 0.15
C ASN A 19 -27.60 -5.50 1.02
N ARG A 20 -27.66 -4.92 2.23
CA ARG A 20 -28.84 -5.00 3.10
C ARG A 20 -30.05 -4.37 2.43
N HIS A 21 -29.91 -3.19 1.83
CA HIS A 21 -30.97 -2.54 1.05
C HIS A 21 -31.46 -3.44 -0.08
N VAL A 22 -30.56 -3.99 -0.90
CA VAL A 22 -30.92 -4.93 -1.98
C VAL A 22 -31.68 -6.15 -1.45
N ARG A 23 -31.28 -6.72 -0.31
CA ARG A 23 -32.00 -7.85 0.31
C ARG A 23 -33.42 -7.48 0.72
N LEU A 24 -33.61 -6.29 1.31
CA LEU A 24 -34.93 -5.79 1.71
C LEU A 24 -35.82 -5.53 0.50
N CYS A 25 -35.27 -4.94 -0.57
CA CYS A 25 -35.99 -4.77 -1.83
C CYS A 25 -36.40 -6.12 -2.43
N LYS A 26 -35.51 -7.12 -2.51
CA LYS A 26 -35.86 -8.45 -3.04
C LYS A 26 -37.00 -9.16 -2.30
N GLN A 27 -37.28 -8.79 -1.06
CA GLN A 27 -38.43 -9.31 -0.29
C GLN A 27 -39.75 -8.60 -0.60
N THR A 28 -39.71 -7.55 -1.41
CA THR A 28 -40.83 -6.64 -1.67
C THR A 28 -41.11 -6.52 -3.16
N LYS A 29 -42.34 -6.89 -3.57
CA LYS A 29 -42.81 -6.77 -4.96
C LYS A 29 -42.80 -5.31 -5.42
N GLY A 30 -42.38 -5.07 -6.67
CA GLY A 30 -42.38 -3.73 -7.29
C GLY A 30 -41.11 -2.92 -7.03
N THR A 31 -40.08 -3.51 -6.40
CA THR A 31 -38.80 -2.84 -6.13
C THR A 31 -37.65 -3.32 -7.02
N GLU A 32 -37.96 -4.09 -8.07
CA GLU A 32 -36.99 -4.72 -8.96
C GLU A 32 -36.07 -3.67 -9.60
N VAL A 33 -36.64 -2.54 -10.03
CA VAL A 33 -35.89 -1.40 -10.61
C VAL A 33 -34.83 -0.84 -9.64
N LEU A 34 -35.14 -0.78 -8.34
CA LEU A 34 -34.20 -0.31 -7.32
C LEU A 34 -33.03 -1.28 -7.14
N VAL A 35 -33.30 -2.59 -7.25
CA VAL A 35 -32.28 -3.64 -7.18
C VAL A 35 -31.37 -3.63 -8.40
N ASP A 36 -31.96 -3.49 -9.59
CA ASP A 36 -31.24 -3.51 -10.86
C ASP A 36 -30.30 -2.31 -11.00
N ALA A 37 -30.71 -1.13 -10.53
CA ALA A 37 -29.87 0.05 -10.53
C ALA A 37 -28.70 -0.04 -9.52
N MET A 38 -28.92 -0.72 -8.39
CA MET A 38 -27.96 -0.79 -7.29
C MET A 38 -26.89 -1.88 -7.49
N THR A 39 -27.29 -3.05 -7.99
CA THR A 39 -26.43 -4.25 -8.05
C THR A 39 -25.11 -4.01 -8.80
N PRO A 40 -25.08 -3.36 -9.98
CA PRO A 40 -23.84 -3.06 -10.69
C PRO A 40 -22.90 -2.17 -9.88
N LYS A 41 -23.42 -1.14 -9.20
CA LYS A 41 -22.62 -0.20 -8.39
C LYS A 41 -21.98 -0.90 -7.18
N ILE A 42 -22.69 -1.85 -6.57
CA ILE A 42 -22.13 -2.69 -5.50
C ILE A 42 -20.99 -3.56 -6.05
N SER A 43 -21.17 -4.21 -7.21
CA SER A 43 -20.12 -5.04 -7.82
C SER A 43 -18.88 -4.22 -8.11
N THR A 44 -19.05 -3.06 -8.77
CA THR A 44 -17.93 -2.16 -9.07
C THR A 44 -17.19 -1.73 -7.81
N LEU A 45 -17.88 -1.34 -6.73
CA LEU A 45 -17.19 -0.95 -5.50
C LEU A 45 -16.44 -2.14 -4.86
N LYS A 46 -17.01 -3.35 -4.88
CA LYS A 46 -16.31 -4.56 -4.40
C LYS A 46 -15.03 -4.83 -5.19
N GLU A 47 -15.10 -4.74 -6.52
CA GLU A 47 -13.94 -4.93 -7.40
C GLU A 47 -12.87 -3.89 -7.14
N LYS A 48 -13.24 -2.60 -7.02
CA LYS A 48 -12.26 -1.52 -6.75
C LYS A 48 -11.67 -1.62 -5.35
N TYR A 49 -12.47 -1.96 -4.34
CA TYR A 49 -11.97 -2.19 -2.98
C TYR A 49 -10.97 -3.36 -2.93
N ALA A 50 -11.28 -4.48 -3.58
CA ALA A 50 -10.36 -5.61 -3.68
C ALA A 50 -9.06 -5.24 -4.43
N ALA A 51 -9.17 -4.45 -5.51
CA ALA A 51 -8.01 -3.95 -6.22
C ALA A 51 -7.13 -3.04 -5.36
N THR A 52 -7.72 -2.15 -4.54
CA THR A 52 -6.96 -1.32 -3.60
C THR A 52 -6.21 -2.16 -2.57
N LEU A 53 -6.83 -3.20 -2.02
CA LEU A 53 -6.16 -4.11 -1.09
C LEU A 53 -4.97 -4.81 -1.77
N GLY A 54 -5.16 -5.37 -2.97
CA GLY A 54 -4.08 -6.01 -3.72
C GLY A 54 -2.94 -5.06 -4.07
N GLN A 55 -3.23 -3.79 -4.41
CA GLN A 55 -2.18 -2.80 -4.64
C GLN A 55 -1.41 -2.42 -3.37
N LYS A 56 -2.07 -2.42 -2.20
CA LYS A 56 -1.38 -2.20 -0.91
C LYS A 56 -0.43 -3.34 -0.59
N GLU A 57 -0.87 -4.59 -0.79
CA GLU A 57 -0.01 -5.78 -0.65
C GLU A 57 1.19 -5.72 -1.59
N ASN A 58 0.99 -5.33 -2.86
CA ASN A 58 2.08 -5.15 -3.83
C ASN A 58 3.07 -4.05 -3.41
N ARG A 59 2.59 -2.96 -2.81
CA ARG A 59 3.45 -1.91 -2.25
C ARG A 59 4.28 -2.44 -1.09
N ASP A 60 3.68 -3.21 -0.20
CA ASP A 60 4.37 -3.80 0.95
C ASP A 60 5.44 -4.80 0.48
N ALA A 61 5.13 -5.65 -0.51
CA ALA A 61 6.11 -6.53 -1.14
C ALA A 61 7.27 -5.77 -1.83
N ALA A 62 6.98 -4.64 -2.48
CA ALA A 62 8.01 -3.79 -3.09
C ALA A 62 8.90 -3.13 -2.01
N TYR A 63 8.33 -2.77 -0.86
CA TYR A 63 9.08 -2.24 0.27
C TYR A 63 9.99 -3.31 0.89
N ASP A 64 9.47 -4.53 1.10
CA ASP A 64 10.26 -5.65 1.63
C ASP A 64 11.44 -5.98 0.69
N SER A 65 11.19 -5.95 -0.62
CA SER A 65 12.24 -6.14 -1.63
C SER A 65 13.33 -5.06 -1.55
N LEU A 66 12.94 -3.79 -1.33
CA LEU A 66 13.89 -2.70 -1.11
C LEU A 66 14.74 -2.92 0.14
N VAL A 67 14.11 -3.26 1.27
CA VAL A 67 14.80 -3.51 2.54
C VAL A 67 15.77 -4.69 2.40
N PHE A 68 15.35 -5.77 1.76
CA PHE A 68 16.20 -6.93 1.50
C PHE A 68 17.41 -6.56 0.64
N ASN A 69 17.20 -5.89 -0.49
CA ASN A 69 18.28 -5.52 -1.39
C ASN A 69 19.23 -4.47 -0.78
N ASP A 70 18.72 -3.58 0.08
CA ASP A 70 19.55 -2.63 0.82
C ASP A 70 20.44 -3.34 1.85
N ALA A 71 19.92 -4.35 2.55
CA ALA A 71 20.73 -5.16 3.46
C ALA A 71 21.87 -5.90 2.73
N VAL A 72 21.60 -6.38 1.51
CA VAL A 72 22.64 -6.97 0.65
C VAL A 72 23.71 -5.93 0.28
N LEU A 73 23.31 -4.71 -0.08
CA LEU A 73 24.27 -3.62 -0.36
C LEU A 73 25.09 -3.27 0.88
N ASP A 74 24.48 -3.23 2.06
CA ASP A 74 25.17 -3.03 3.33
C ASP A 74 26.27 -4.07 3.56
N ASP A 75 25.99 -5.35 3.28
CA ASP A 75 26.96 -6.44 3.41
C ASP A 75 28.14 -6.28 2.44
N GLN A 76 27.88 -5.86 1.20
CA GLN A 76 28.95 -5.58 0.23
C GLN A 76 29.83 -4.41 0.68
N ILE A 77 29.23 -3.36 1.24
CA ILE A 77 29.96 -2.21 1.77
C ILE A 77 30.83 -2.62 2.98
N ARG A 78 30.29 -3.44 3.89
CA ARG A 78 31.06 -3.99 5.03
C ARG A 78 32.23 -4.83 4.54
N SER A 79 31.99 -5.77 3.62
CA SER A 79 33.02 -6.62 3.04
C SER A 79 34.13 -5.81 2.39
N THR A 80 33.77 -4.82 1.57
CA THR A 80 34.72 -3.87 0.95
C THR A 80 35.55 -3.13 2.01
N SER A 81 34.92 -2.70 3.10
CA SER A 81 35.61 -2.03 4.20
C SER A 81 36.61 -2.93 4.90
N ASP A 82 36.25 -4.18 5.14
CA ASP A 82 37.12 -5.14 5.83
C ASP A 82 38.29 -5.58 4.96
N ILE A 83 38.08 -5.78 3.66
CA ILE A 83 39.17 -6.04 2.70
C ILE A 83 40.13 -4.85 2.65
N ALA A 84 39.62 -3.61 2.62
CA ALA A 84 40.46 -2.42 2.61
C ALA A 84 41.29 -2.29 3.91
N LYS A 85 40.71 -2.58 5.08
CA LYS A 85 41.44 -2.61 6.35
C LYS A 85 42.51 -3.69 6.37
N GLN A 86 42.22 -4.86 5.82
CA GLN A 86 43.17 -5.96 5.76
C GLN A 86 44.36 -5.60 4.87
N TYR A 87 44.10 -5.01 3.70
CA TYR A 87 45.14 -4.50 2.81
C TYR A 87 46.03 -3.45 3.49
N ASP A 88 45.44 -2.50 4.23
CA ASP A 88 46.18 -1.45 4.95
C ASP A 88 47.10 -2.03 6.04
N ARG A 89 46.70 -3.15 6.68
CA ARG A 89 47.52 -3.86 7.67
C ARG A 89 48.70 -4.58 7.00
N GLU A 90 48.48 -5.17 5.84
CA GLU A 90 49.50 -5.88 5.07
C GLU A 90 50.47 -4.92 4.36
N ASN A 91 50.04 -3.68 4.07
CA ASN A 91 50.80 -2.67 3.33
C ASN A 91 50.88 -1.34 4.09
N PRO A 92 51.67 -1.26 5.18
CA PRO A 92 51.82 -0.03 5.96
C PRO A 92 52.27 1.17 5.10
N GLY A 93 51.63 2.32 5.29
CA GLY A 93 51.99 3.58 4.61
C GLY A 93 51.17 3.93 3.37
N ARG A 94 50.26 3.06 2.92
CA ARG A 94 49.31 3.33 1.83
C ARG A 94 47.86 3.11 2.29
N PRO A 95 47.26 4.05 3.05
CA PRO A 95 45.95 3.84 3.66
C PRO A 95 44.81 3.94 2.63
N VAL A 96 44.39 2.80 2.10
CA VAL A 96 43.27 2.64 1.16
C VAL A 96 41.93 2.78 1.88
N HIS A 97 41.79 2.31 3.13
CA HIS A 97 40.52 2.39 3.86
C HIS A 97 40.03 3.83 4.01
N LYS A 98 40.93 4.75 4.37
CA LYS A 98 40.61 6.18 4.53
C LYS A 98 40.29 6.86 3.20
N LEU A 99 40.88 6.38 2.09
CA LEU A 99 40.56 6.85 0.75
C LEU A 99 39.12 6.48 0.38
N LEU A 100 38.73 5.22 0.62
CA LEU A 100 37.38 4.73 0.30
C LEU A 100 36.31 5.34 1.22
N PHE A 101 36.61 5.50 2.51
CA PHE A 101 35.67 5.96 3.54
C PHE A 101 36.18 7.19 4.30
N PRO A 102 36.19 8.38 3.67
CA PRO A 102 36.75 9.60 4.27
C PRO A 102 35.95 10.11 5.48
N ASP A 103 34.63 9.91 5.49
CA ASP A 103 33.70 10.49 6.47
C ASP A 103 33.42 9.59 7.68
N GLY A 104 34.48 9.02 8.27
CA GLY A 104 34.36 8.26 9.52
C GLY A 104 33.98 6.78 9.37
N GLY A 105 34.34 6.15 8.25
CA GLY A 105 34.19 4.70 8.02
C GLY A 105 32.87 4.29 7.37
N TYR A 106 32.64 2.98 7.25
CA TYR A 106 31.47 2.46 6.53
C TYR A 106 30.14 2.72 7.25
N THR A 107 30.14 2.88 8.58
CA THR A 107 28.93 3.08 9.39
C THR A 107 28.14 4.33 8.99
N SER A 108 28.81 5.41 8.57
CA SER A 108 28.15 6.64 8.11
C SER A 108 27.37 6.42 6.81
N VAL A 109 27.90 5.57 5.93
CA VAL A 109 27.25 5.13 4.69
C VAL A 109 26.00 4.30 5.00
N LEU A 110 26.11 3.29 5.86
CA LEU A 110 25.00 2.38 6.16
C LEU A 110 23.78 3.08 6.79
N ARG A 111 24.01 4.15 7.56
CA ARG A 111 22.96 4.93 8.23
C ARG A 111 22.27 5.95 7.32
N SER A 112 22.76 6.14 6.10
CA SER A 112 22.18 7.07 5.15
C SER A 112 20.89 6.51 4.53
N SER A 113 20.08 7.37 3.91
CA SER A 113 18.88 6.92 3.20
C SER A 113 19.24 6.03 2.00
N TYR A 114 18.34 5.12 1.61
CA TYR A 114 18.56 4.16 0.51
C TYR A 114 19.20 4.77 -0.74
N ALA A 115 18.65 5.91 -1.20
CA ALA A 115 19.16 6.60 -2.39
C ALA A 115 20.56 7.22 -2.16
N LYS A 116 20.78 7.84 -1.00
CA LYS A 116 22.09 8.42 -0.66
C LYS A 116 23.14 7.33 -0.52
N LYS A 117 22.78 6.20 0.09
CA LYS A 117 23.63 5.02 0.24
C LYS A 117 24.08 4.47 -1.11
N ALA A 118 23.15 4.28 -2.04
CA ALA A 118 23.46 3.85 -3.40
C ALA A 118 24.46 4.81 -4.08
N ASN A 119 24.27 6.13 -3.96
CA ASN A 119 25.18 7.11 -4.54
C ASN A 119 26.57 7.08 -3.88
N THR A 120 26.64 6.99 -2.55
CA THR A 120 27.93 6.85 -1.85
C THR A 120 28.64 5.54 -2.19
N ALA A 121 27.90 4.47 -2.47
CA ALA A 121 28.48 3.21 -2.93
C ALA A 121 29.07 3.33 -4.35
N GLU A 122 28.48 4.16 -5.22
CA GLU A 122 29.11 4.51 -6.51
C GLU A 122 30.39 5.31 -6.32
N GLU A 123 30.44 6.26 -5.39
CA GLU A 123 31.68 6.96 -5.08
C GLU A 123 32.77 6.00 -4.59
N ILE A 124 32.40 4.97 -3.80
CA ILE A 124 33.33 3.91 -3.40
C ILE A 124 33.84 3.15 -4.62
N ILE A 125 32.98 2.80 -5.59
CA ILE A 125 33.40 2.16 -6.84
C ILE A 125 34.42 3.01 -7.59
N GLU A 126 34.16 4.31 -7.77
CA GLU A 126 35.08 5.21 -8.47
C GLU A 126 36.43 5.34 -7.74
N ARG A 127 36.41 5.33 -6.41
CA ARG A 127 37.63 5.31 -5.59
C ARG A 127 38.36 3.97 -5.65
N ILE A 128 37.68 2.85 -5.85
CA ILE A 128 38.34 1.55 -6.08
C ILE A 128 39.00 1.55 -7.47
N LYS A 129 38.31 2.05 -8.50
CA LYS A 129 38.87 2.14 -9.86
C LYS A 129 40.17 2.95 -9.91
N SER A 130 40.27 4.02 -9.13
CA SER A 130 41.48 4.86 -9.08
C SER A 130 42.71 4.15 -8.49
N LEU A 131 42.53 3.02 -7.80
CA LEU A 131 43.63 2.19 -7.28
C LEU A 131 44.28 1.30 -8.36
N GLY A 132 43.63 1.16 -9.52
CA GLY A 132 44.07 0.31 -10.62
C GLY A 132 43.38 -1.06 -10.67
N GLU A 133 43.34 -1.66 -11.85
CA GLU A 133 42.61 -2.90 -12.14
C GLU A 133 43.21 -4.14 -11.45
N GLU A 134 44.51 -4.10 -11.15
CA GLU A 134 45.22 -5.19 -10.44
C GLU A 134 45.04 -5.12 -8.91
N HIS A 135 44.39 -4.07 -8.39
CA HIS A 135 44.20 -3.92 -6.94
C HIS A 135 43.27 -5.03 -6.41
N PRO A 136 43.54 -5.65 -5.25
CA PRO A 136 42.70 -6.73 -4.69
C PRO A 136 41.20 -6.38 -4.55
N LEU A 137 40.91 -5.10 -4.32
CA LEU A 137 39.56 -4.54 -4.20
C LEU A 137 38.82 -4.43 -5.54
N ALA A 138 39.48 -4.56 -6.69
CA ALA A 138 38.84 -4.45 -8.01
C ALA A 138 37.72 -5.47 -8.20
N SER A 139 37.84 -6.66 -7.58
CA SER A 139 36.80 -7.70 -7.54
C SER A 139 35.47 -7.21 -6.92
N GLN A 140 35.52 -6.25 -5.99
CA GLN A 140 34.33 -5.73 -5.30
C GLN A 140 33.49 -4.80 -6.17
N ILE A 141 34.05 -4.24 -7.24
CA ILE A 141 33.35 -3.32 -8.16
C ILE A 141 32.10 -4.00 -8.73
N ILE A 142 32.22 -5.26 -9.16
CA ILE A 142 31.10 -6.01 -9.77
C ILE A 142 29.97 -6.20 -8.74
N HIS A 143 30.31 -6.68 -7.54
CA HIS A 143 29.33 -6.94 -6.49
C HIS A 143 28.61 -5.67 -6.01
N LEU A 144 29.35 -4.57 -5.86
CA LEU A 144 28.77 -3.27 -5.51
C LEU A 144 27.86 -2.76 -6.64
N THR A 145 28.29 -2.86 -7.90
CA THR A 145 27.51 -2.42 -9.06
C THR A 145 26.18 -3.15 -9.16
N GLU A 146 26.20 -4.48 -9.05
CA GLU A 146 24.98 -5.31 -9.07
C GLU A 146 24.03 -4.96 -7.92
N SER A 147 24.57 -4.77 -6.72
CA SER A 147 23.77 -4.46 -5.52
C SER A 147 23.15 -3.06 -5.61
N ILE A 148 23.90 -2.06 -6.09
CA ILE A 148 23.41 -0.70 -6.35
C ILE A 148 22.27 -0.73 -7.38
N ALA A 149 22.44 -1.48 -8.47
CA ALA A 149 21.41 -1.61 -9.50
C ALA A 149 20.11 -2.21 -8.94
N LYS A 150 20.21 -3.26 -8.11
CA LYS A 150 19.05 -3.88 -7.44
C LYS A 150 18.33 -2.91 -6.49
N VAL A 151 19.08 -2.15 -5.68
CA VAL A 151 18.51 -1.13 -4.79
C VAL A 151 17.80 -0.05 -5.58
N ARG A 152 18.42 0.50 -6.64
CA ARG A 152 17.79 1.50 -7.50
C ARG A 152 16.51 0.99 -8.17
N SER A 153 16.56 -0.22 -8.72
CA SER A 153 15.38 -0.86 -9.30
C SER A 153 14.25 -1.00 -8.26
N SER A 154 14.58 -1.39 -7.03
CA SER A 154 13.61 -1.52 -5.94
C SER A 154 13.01 -0.17 -5.50
N ILE A 155 13.82 0.89 -5.48
CA ILE A 155 13.33 2.27 -5.21
C ILE A 155 12.31 2.67 -6.27
N THR A 156 12.63 2.48 -7.55
CA THR A 156 11.70 2.79 -8.65
C THR A 156 10.43 1.93 -8.58
N ALA A 157 10.55 0.63 -8.29
CA ALA A 157 9.40 -0.26 -8.12
C ALA A 157 8.49 0.19 -6.98
N LEU A 158 9.05 0.59 -5.83
CA LEU A 158 8.28 1.11 -4.70
C LEU A 158 7.59 2.44 -5.05
N GLN A 159 8.26 3.33 -5.78
CA GLN A 159 7.64 4.57 -6.28
C GLN A 159 6.46 4.28 -7.21
N GLN A 160 6.62 3.34 -8.13
CA GLN A 160 5.52 2.92 -9.02
C GLN A 160 4.36 2.29 -8.24
N ALA A 161 4.66 1.43 -7.26
CA ALA A 161 3.64 0.83 -6.40
C ALA A 161 2.86 1.88 -5.59
N ASN A 162 3.55 2.90 -5.07
CA ASN A 162 2.89 4.03 -4.40
C ASN A 162 1.93 4.79 -5.32
N THR A 163 2.33 5.02 -6.58
CA THR A 163 1.45 5.63 -7.59
C THR A 163 0.24 4.73 -7.87
N ASN A 164 0.44 3.43 -8.05
CA ASN A 164 -0.65 2.48 -8.30
C ASN A 164 -1.65 2.43 -7.13
N VAL A 165 -1.18 2.46 -5.88
CA VAL A 165 -2.04 2.54 -4.70
C VAL A 165 -2.87 3.82 -4.70
N ARG A 166 -2.26 4.99 -4.99
CA ARG A 166 -3.00 6.26 -5.05
C ARG A 166 -4.08 6.24 -6.14
N THR A 167 -3.76 5.71 -7.31
CA THR A 167 -4.73 5.55 -8.40
C THR A 167 -5.85 4.57 -8.03
N ALA A 168 -5.53 3.46 -7.35
CA ALA A 168 -6.53 2.51 -6.88
C ALA A 168 -7.48 3.14 -5.85
N ILE A 169 -6.94 3.89 -4.88
CA ILE A 169 -7.75 4.63 -3.88
C ILE A 169 -8.67 5.63 -4.57
N ALA A 170 -8.16 6.44 -5.51
CA ALA A 170 -9.00 7.40 -6.24
C ALA A 170 -10.14 6.71 -7.02
N ASN A 171 -9.84 5.57 -7.67
CA ASN A 171 -10.87 4.78 -8.37
C ASN A 171 -11.91 4.19 -7.41
N GLU A 172 -11.49 3.76 -6.22
CA GLU A 172 -12.37 3.30 -5.16
C GLU A 172 -13.27 4.42 -4.64
N GLU A 173 -12.73 5.62 -4.39
CA GLU A 173 -13.47 6.81 -3.95
C GLU A 173 -14.54 7.22 -4.98
N VAL A 174 -14.21 7.18 -6.28
CA VAL A 174 -15.18 7.42 -7.36
C VAL A 174 -16.29 6.36 -7.36
N ALA A 175 -15.95 5.08 -7.20
CA ALA A 175 -16.94 4.01 -7.11
C ALA A 175 -17.83 4.15 -5.86
N GLN A 176 -17.26 4.58 -4.75
CA GLN A 176 -17.95 4.85 -3.49
C GLN A 176 -18.95 6.01 -3.64
N ALA A 177 -18.52 7.11 -4.25
CA ALA A 177 -19.38 8.26 -4.53
C ALA A 177 -20.55 7.88 -5.43
N ASN A 178 -20.29 7.12 -6.50
CA ASN A 178 -21.32 6.61 -7.41
C ASN A 178 -22.34 5.70 -6.71
N LEU A 179 -21.87 4.79 -5.84
CA LEU A 179 -22.75 3.93 -5.05
C LEU A 179 -23.62 4.74 -4.09
N ARG A 180 -23.02 5.72 -3.38
CA ARG A 180 -23.74 6.62 -2.48
C ARG A 180 -24.84 7.39 -3.22
N GLN A 181 -24.52 7.97 -4.37
CA GLN A 181 -25.48 8.71 -5.17
C GLN A 181 -26.66 7.81 -5.58
N GLN A 182 -26.38 6.60 -6.07
CA GLN A 182 -27.44 5.66 -6.43
C GLN A 182 -28.27 5.23 -5.22
N TYR A 183 -27.65 5.06 -4.05
CA TYR A 183 -28.35 4.75 -2.80
C TYR A 183 -29.33 5.84 -2.39
N GLU A 184 -28.95 7.11 -2.57
CA GLU A 184 -29.82 8.25 -2.30
C GLU A 184 -30.96 8.35 -3.33
N PHE A 185 -30.67 8.15 -4.62
CA PHE A 185 -31.70 8.11 -5.66
C PHE A 185 -32.72 7.01 -5.40
N ASN A 186 -32.26 5.81 -5.05
CA ASN A 186 -33.16 4.72 -4.66
C ASN A 186 -34.06 5.10 -3.48
N TYR A 187 -33.56 5.88 -2.52
CA TYR A 187 -34.36 6.33 -1.38
C TYR A 187 -35.45 7.32 -1.81
N LEU A 188 -35.10 8.28 -2.65
CA LEU A 188 -36.05 9.26 -3.19
C LEU A 188 -37.11 8.59 -4.07
N ASP A 189 -36.72 7.63 -4.90
CA ASP A 189 -37.65 6.91 -5.76
C ASP A 189 -38.54 5.97 -4.96
N ALA A 190 -38.01 5.29 -3.94
CA ALA A 190 -38.83 4.52 -3.00
C ALA A 190 -39.87 5.39 -2.27
N ILE A 191 -39.53 6.63 -1.90
CA ILE A 191 -40.50 7.57 -1.32
C ILE A 191 -41.62 7.89 -2.33
N LYS A 192 -41.28 8.14 -3.60
CA LYS A 192 -42.27 8.44 -4.64
C LYS A 192 -43.18 7.25 -4.92
N MET A 193 -42.62 6.03 -4.97
CA MET A 193 -43.36 4.81 -5.32
C MET A 193 -44.25 4.30 -4.18
N PHE A 194 -43.76 4.33 -2.94
CA PHE A 194 -44.42 3.63 -1.82
C PHE A 194 -44.74 4.54 -0.62
N GLY A 195 -44.36 5.82 -0.68
CA GLY A 195 -44.47 6.74 0.44
C GLY A 195 -43.36 6.57 1.48
N LYS A 196 -43.18 7.61 2.29
CA LYS A 196 -42.06 7.75 3.24
C LYS A 196 -41.95 6.60 4.25
N THR A 197 -43.06 6.17 4.82
CA THR A 197 -43.08 5.14 5.87
C THR A 197 -42.59 3.81 5.34
N PHE A 198 -43.03 3.44 4.13
CA PHE A 198 -42.65 2.18 3.51
C PHE A 198 -41.21 2.23 2.97
N ALA A 199 -40.82 3.34 2.33
CA ALA A 199 -39.45 3.55 1.88
C ALA A 199 -38.44 3.34 3.02
N ASN A 200 -38.70 3.85 4.23
CA ASN A 200 -37.82 3.67 5.38
C ASN A 200 -37.61 2.20 5.81
N ARG A 201 -38.47 1.27 5.41
CA ARG A 201 -38.32 -0.17 5.68
C ARG A 201 -37.41 -0.87 4.68
N LEU A 202 -37.25 -0.29 3.48
CA LEU A 202 -36.37 -0.82 2.43
C LEU A 202 -34.90 -0.49 2.68
N PHE A 203 -34.59 0.35 3.66
CA PHE A 203 -33.23 0.78 3.97
C PHE A 203 -32.82 0.32 5.39
N PRO A 204 -31.54 -0.05 5.59
CA PRO A 204 -30.98 -0.29 6.92
C PRO A 204 -31.28 0.86 7.88
N GLN A 205 -31.72 0.53 9.09
CA GLN A 205 -31.93 1.50 10.14
C GLN A 205 -30.72 1.55 11.07
N THR A 206 -30.42 2.73 11.62
CA THR A 206 -29.56 2.85 12.79
C THR A 206 -30.29 2.30 14.00
N VAL A 207 -30.07 1.03 14.33
CA VAL A 207 -30.57 0.43 15.57
C VAL A 207 -29.56 0.71 16.68
N SER A 208 -30.01 1.23 17.83
CA SER A 208 -29.17 1.34 19.02
C SER A 208 -28.88 -0.07 19.55
N LYS A 209 -27.63 -0.35 19.94
CA LYS A 209 -27.22 -1.66 20.48
C LYS A 209 -28.10 -2.13 21.64
N LYS A 210 -28.53 -1.20 22.50
CA LYS A 210 -29.41 -1.45 23.65
C LYS A 210 -30.75 -2.10 23.27
N LYS A 211 -31.32 -1.73 22.11
CA LYS A 211 -32.61 -2.28 21.66
C LYS A 211 -32.48 -3.69 21.10
N ILE A 212 -31.31 -4.02 20.52
CA ILE A 212 -31.02 -5.35 20.00
C ILE A 212 -30.82 -6.33 21.17
N GLU A 213 -30.16 -5.91 22.24
CA GLU A 213 -29.97 -6.74 23.45
C GLU A 213 -31.30 -7.03 24.16
N GLU A 214 -32.21 -6.05 24.23
CA GLU A 214 -33.56 -6.22 24.81
C GLU A 214 -34.44 -7.20 23.98
N ASP A 215 -34.39 -7.14 22.64
CA ASP A 215 -35.20 -8.04 21.80
C ASP A 215 -34.67 -9.49 21.81
N VAL A 216 -33.36 -9.70 21.96
CA VAL A 216 -32.76 -11.05 21.99
C VAL A 216 -33.01 -11.75 23.34
N THR A 217 -33.01 -11.01 24.46
CA THR A 217 -33.31 -11.58 25.78
C THR A 217 -34.78 -11.96 25.99
N ILE A 218 -35.71 -11.37 25.24
CA ILE A 218 -37.15 -11.69 25.29
C ILE A 218 -37.48 -12.99 24.53
N ILE A 219 -36.66 -13.40 23.57
CA ILE A 219 -36.90 -14.63 22.77
C ILE A 219 -36.40 -15.88 23.50
N ASP A 220 -35.44 -15.72 24.42
CA ASP A 220 -34.85 -16.81 25.23
C ASP A 220 -35.47 -16.94 26.64
N ALA A 221 -36.61 -16.28 26.92
CA ALA A 221 -37.36 -16.32 28.19
C ALA A 221 -38.76 -16.91 27.99
#